data_AF-A0AAJ3F458-F1
#
_entry.id   AF-A0AAJ3F458-F1
#
_cell.length_a   1.000
_cell.length_b   1.000
_cell.length_c   1.000
_cell.angle_alpha   90.00
_cell.angle_beta   90.00
_cell.angle_gamma   90.00
#
_symmetry.space_group_name_H-M   'P 1'
#
loop_
_entity.id
_entity.type
_entity.pdbx_description
1 polymer ?
#
loop_
_entity_poly.entity_id
_entity_poly.type
_entity_poly.pdbx_seq_one_letter_code
_entity_poly.pdbx_strand_id
1 'polypeptide(L)'
;MAEHELSSDSPRAAVLWMIFGSVCFGTMNALVKWTSVHADVWMIIMVRSAVIAFAVAAFAASRGITLRVNNRRTMFLRCAVGLTAMILYFTALARIPIGQAVTLQYTAPLFVALLSGKVLAERVSAGVALLVITAFAG
;
A
#
# COMPACT_ATOMS: atom_id res chain seq x y z
N MET A 1 -7.01 8.29 -32.92
CA MET A 1 -8.07 7.35 -33.33
C MET A 1 -7.41 5.98 -33.49
N ALA A 2 -7.29 5.26 -32.38
CA ALA A 2 -6.92 3.85 -32.30
C ALA A 2 -7.11 3.47 -30.84
N GLU A 3 -8.36 3.21 -30.53
CA GLU A 3 -8.83 2.62 -29.30
C GLU A 3 -8.04 1.33 -29.09
N HIS A 4 -7.03 1.36 -28.21
CA HIS A 4 -6.43 0.13 -27.71
C HIS A 4 -7.47 -0.47 -26.77
N GLU A 5 -8.26 -1.36 -27.36
CA GLU A 5 -9.33 -2.14 -26.76
C GLU A 5 -9.01 -2.44 -25.29
N LEU A 6 -9.82 -1.86 -24.41
CA LEU A 6 -9.99 -2.30 -23.04
C LEU A 6 -10.44 -3.75 -23.13
N SER A 7 -9.47 -4.66 -23.04
CA SER A 7 -9.71 -6.09 -22.90
C SER A 7 -10.81 -6.27 -21.87
N SER A 8 -11.87 -6.98 -22.25
CA SER A 8 -12.91 -7.47 -21.34
C SER A 8 -12.25 -7.88 -20.02
N ASP A 9 -12.32 -7.01 -19.01
CA ASP A 9 -11.79 -7.27 -17.67
C ASP A 9 -12.66 -8.38 -17.10
N SER A 10 -12.27 -9.62 -17.36
CA SER A 10 -12.95 -10.79 -16.85
C SER A 10 -12.88 -10.69 -15.33
N PRO A 11 -14.02 -10.63 -14.62
CA PRO A 11 -14.02 -10.53 -13.16
C PRO A 11 -13.19 -11.66 -12.52
N ARG A 12 -13.07 -12.80 -13.21
CA ARG A 12 -12.22 -13.93 -12.82
C ARG A 12 -10.74 -13.59 -12.83
N ALA A 13 -10.24 -12.87 -13.85
CA ALA A 13 -8.85 -12.44 -13.92
C ALA A 13 -8.52 -11.45 -12.80
N ALA A 14 -9.43 -10.51 -12.51
CA ALA A 14 -9.27 -9.58 -11.39
C ALA A 14 -9.20 -10.33 -10.04
N VAL A 15 -10.11 -11.29 -9.81
CA VAL A 15 -10.09 -12.12 -8.59
C VAL A 15 -8.78 -12.92 -8.47
N LEU A 16 -8.28 -13.50 -9.56
CA LEU A 16 -7.00 -14.21 -9.56
C LEU A 16 -5.83 -13.28 -9.20
N TRP A 17 -5.80 -12.07 -9.74
CA TRP A 17 -4.80 -11.06 -9.39
C TRP A 17 -4.91 -10.61 -7.92
N MET A 18 -6.13 -10.47 -7.38
CA MET A 18 -6.33 -10.15 -5.96
C MET A 18 -5.83 -11.26 -5.04
N ILE A 19 -6.11 -12.53 -5.36
CA ILE A 19 -5.63 -13.69 -4.59
C ILE A 19 -4.10 -13.77 -4.65
N PHE A 20 -3.53 -13.67 -5.85
CA PHE A 20 -2.09 -13.69 -6.05
C PHE A 20 -1.39 -12.57 -5.27
N GLY A 21 -1.89 -11.34 -5.37
CA GLY A 21 -1.41 -10.21 -4.60
C GLY A 21 -1.49 -10.46 -3.10
N SER A 22 -2.60 -10.98 -2.61
CA SER A 22 -2.81 -11.28 -1.18
C SER A 22 -1.81 -12.31 -0.66
N VAL A 23 -1.51 -13.36 -1.43
CA VAL A 23 -0.48 -14.36 -1.08
C VAL A 23 0.90 -13.71 -1.04
N CYS A 24 1.27 -12.90 -2.05
CA CYS A 24 2.54 -12.19 -2.07
C CYS A 24 2.70 -11.26 -0.86
N PHE A 25 1.65 -10.50 -0.50
CA PHE A 25 1.67 -9.62 0.66
C PHE A 25 1.75 -10.41 1.98
N GLY A 26 1.02 -11.52 2.11
CA GLY A 26 1.10 -12.41 3.26
C GLY A 26 2.51 -12.94 3.48
N THR A 27 3.11 -13.52 2.43
CA THR A 27 4.50 -14.02 2.45
C THR A 27 5.49 -12.92 2.79
N MET A 28 5.32 -11.71 2.23
CA MET A 28 6.16 -10.57 2.56
C MET A 28 6.12 -10.25 4.06
N ASN A 29 4.93 -10.17 4.68
CA ASN A 29 4.80 -9.86 6.11
C ASN A 29 5.46 -10.95 6.98
N ALA A 30 5.31 -12.23 6.62
CA ALA A 30 5.94 -13.34 7.31
C ALA A 30 7.48 -13.28 7.24
N LEU A 31 8.03 -13.06 6.04
CA LEU A 31 9.48 -12.92 5.83
C LEU A 31 10.03 -11.72 6.57
N VAL A 32 9.35 -10.58 6.56
CA VAL A 32 9.76 -9.38 7.29
C VAL A 32 9.82 -9.65 8.79
N LYS A 33 8.80 -10.31 9.36
CA LYS A 33 8.81 -10.67 10.77
C LYS A 33 9.99 -11.60 11.10
N TRP A 34 10.22 -12.62 10.27
CA TRP A 34 11.31 -13.56 10.47
C TRP A 34 12.68 -12.90 10.39
N THR A 35 12.89 -12.04 9.39
CA THR A 35 14.13 -11.28 9.21
C THR A 35 14.33 -10.21 10.29
N SER A 36 13.25 -9.64 10.84
CA SER A 36 13.33 -8.62 11.90
C SER A 36 13.94 -9.12 13.21
N VAL A 37 14.05 -10.44 13.40
CA VAL A 37 14.75 -11.05 14.54
C VAL A 37 16.27 -10.90 14.41
N HIS A 38 16.79 -10.87 13.19
CA HIS A 38 18.23 -10.92 12.90
C HIS A 38 18.78 -9.64 12.28
N ALA A 39 17.91 -8.80 11.71
CA ALA A 39 18.29 -7.57 11.01
C ALA A 39 17.46 -6.38 11.47
N ASP A 40 18.11 -5.22 11.55
CA ASP A 40 17.45 -3.97 11.90
C ASP A 40 16.35 -3.60 10.90
N VAL A 41 15.25 -3.07 11.43
CA VAL A 41 14.10 -2.59 10.65
C VAL A 41 14.52 -1.58 9.58
N TRP A 42 15.50 -0.72 9.88
CA TRP A 42 16.06 0.26 8.95
C TRP A 42 16.70 -0.40 7.73
N MET A 43 17.48 -1.47 7.94
CA MET A 43 18.13 -2.20 6.87
C MET A 43 17.11 -2.92 5.99
N ILE A 44 16.10 -3.54 6.60
CA ILE A 44 14.99 -4.20 5.89
C ILE A 44 14.27 -3.20 4.97
N ILE A 45 13.93 -2.02 5.50
CA ILE A 45 13.25 -0.95 4.76
C ILE A 45 14.10 -0.46 3.59
N MET A 46 15.39 -0.23 3.83
CA MET A 46 16.32 0.28 2.82
C MET A 46 16.53 -0.72 1.69
N VAL A 47 16.83 -1.98 2.00
CA VAL A 47 17.03 -3.05 1.00
C VAL A 47 15.76 -3.26 0.18
N ARG A 48 14.59 -3.38 0.82
CA ARG A 48 13.31 -3.52 0.12
C ARG A 48 13.06 -2.36 -0.84
N SER A 49 13.26 -1.12 -0.38
CA SER A 49 13.02 0.08 -1.19
C SER A 49 14.00 0.19 -2.36
N ALA A 50 15.27 -0.19 -2.14
CA ALA A 50 16.27 -0.22 -3.19
C ALA A 50 15.94 -1.25 -4.28
N VAL A 51 15.57 -2.48 -3.90
CA VAL A 51 15.17 -3.53 -4.85
C VAL A 51 13.99 -3.07 -5.71
N ILE A 52 12.97 -2.45 -5.11
CA ILE A 52 11.83 -1.90 -5.84
C ILE A 52 12.27 -0.75 -6.76
N ALA A 53 13.11 0.15 -6.28
CA ALA A 53 13.61 1.28 -7.08
C ALA A 53 14.39 0.80 -8.31
N PHE A 54 15.28 -0.18 -8.17
CA PHE A 54 16.02 -0.77 -9.28
C PHE A 54 15.10 -1.51 -10.24
N ALA A 55 14.14 -2.29 -9.73
CA ALA A 55 13.18 -3.00 -10.57
C ALA A 55 12.33 -2.02 -11.41
N VAL A 56 11.85 -0.94 -10.80
CA VAL A 56 11.09 0.11 -11.49
C VAL A 56 11.97 0.86 -12.50
N ALA A 57 13.21 1.17 -12.14
CA ALA A 57 14.15 1.84 -13.05
C ALA A 57 14.47 0.96 -14.28
N ALA A 58 14.74 -0.34 -14.07
CA ALA A 58 14.99 -1.29 -15.14
C ALA A 58 13.76 -1.46 -16.05
N PHE A 59 12.56 -1.54 -15.46
CA PHE A 59 11.31 -1.62 -16.21
C PHE A 59 11.00 -0.36 -17.02
N ALA A 60 11.30 0.82 -16.47
CA ALA A 60 11.13 2.07 -17.18
C ALA A 60 12.15 2.22 -18.32
N ALA A 61 13.41 1.81 -18.09
CA ALA A 61 14.45 1.80 -19.11
C ALA A 61 14.10 0.85 -20.26
N SER A 62 13.60 -0.36 -19.97
CA SER A 62 13.24 -1.34 -21.01
C SER A 62 12.04 -0.92 -21.86
N ARG A 63 11.16 -0.06 -21.34
CA ARG A 63 9.99 0.46 -22.06
C ARG A 63 10.15 1.90 -22.57
N GLY A 64 11.29 2.54 -22.34
CA GLY A 64 11.54 3.94 -22.73
C GLY A 64 10.60 4.95 -22.04
N ILE A 65 10.05 4.61 -20.87
CA ILE A 65 9.10 5.47 -20.16
C ILE A 65 9.89 6.54 -19.40
N THR A 66 9.55 7.81 -19.63
CA THR A 66 10.16 8.93 -18.91
C THR A 66 9.53 9.07 -17.52
N LEU A 67 10.33 8.93 -16.45
CA LEU A 67 9.89 9.17 -15.07
C LEU A 67 9.82 10.67 -14.75
N ARG A 68 9.04 11.42 -15.52
CA ARG A 68 8.90 12.87 -15.31
C ARG A 68 7.96 13.12 -14.14
N VAL A 69 8.47 13.79 -13.11
CA VAL A 69 7.66 14.22 -11.96
C VAL A 69 6.77 15.37 -12.39
N ASN A 70 5.48 15.11 -12.55
CA ASN A 70 4.51 16.13 -12.93
C ASN A 70 4.28 17.16 -11.80
N ASN A 71 4.14 16.69 -10.55
CA ASN A 71 3.85 17.56 -9.42
C ASN A 71 4.77 17.26 -8.22
N ARG A 72 5.88 18.01 -8.12
CA ARG A 72 6.93 17.79 -7.11
C ARG A 72 6.40 17.83 -5.68
N ARG A 73 5.45 18.72 -5.36
CA ARG A 73 4.88 18.85 -4.01
C ARG A 73 4.08 17.62 -3.60
N THR A 74 3.14 17.18 -4.44
CA THR A 74 2.32 15.99 -4.17
C THR A 74 3.16 14.72 -4.12
N MET A 75 4.16 14.60 -5.00
CA MET A 75 5.08 13.47 -4.98
C MET A 75 5.92 13.44 -3.70
N PHE A 76 6.46 14.60 -3.28
CA PHE A 76 7.22 14.70 -2.04
C PHE A 76 6.36 14.34 -0.82
N LEU A 77 5.14 14.88 -0.72
CA LEU A 77 4.20 14.55 0.35
C LEU A 77 3.86 13.04 0.36
N ARG A 78 3.61 12.45 -0.81
CA ARG A 78 3.35 11.01 -0.94
C ARG A 78 4.53 10.18 -0.46
N CYS A 79 5.76 10.55 -0.84
CA CYS A 79 6.97 9.85 -0.41
C CYS A 79 7.21 10.01 1.10
N ALA A 80 7.06 11.22 1.64
CA ALA A 80 7.29 11.50 3.07
C ALA A 80 6.27 10.76 3.96
N VAL A 81 4.98 10.87 3.65
CA VAL A 81 3.91 10.17 4.38
C VAL A 81 4.06 8.66 4.23
N GLY A 82 4.33 8.18 3.01
CA GLY A 82 4.51 6.76 2.74
C GLY A 82 5.71 6.15 3.46
N LEU A 83 6.85 6.84 3.49
CA LEU A 83 8.04 6.41 4.23
C LEU A 83 7.78 6.37 5.73
N THR A 84 7.14 7.41 6.27
CA THR A 84 6.77 7.46 7.70
C THR A 84 5.84 6.30 8.08
N ALA A 85 4.79 6.08 7.28
CA ALA A 85 3.87 4.96 7.49
C ALA A 85 4.57 3.60 7.41
N MET A 86 5.51 3.43 6.46
CA MET A 86 6.29 2.20 6.32
C MET A 86 7.18 1.95 7.54
N ILE A 87 7.89 2.97 8.03
CA ILE A 87 8.74 2.85 9.23
C ILE A 87 7.90 2.44 10.44
N LEU A 88 6.76 3.10 10.66
CA LEU A 88 5.85 2.79 11.76
C LEU A 88 5.30 1.37 11.65
N TYR A 89 4.84 0.96 10.47
CA TYR A 89 4.26 -0.36 10.26
C TYR A 89 5.28 -1.49 10.43
N PHE A 90 6.47 -1.36 9.87
CA PHE A 90 7.52 -2.38 10.01
C PHE A 90 8.03 -2.48 11.45
N THR A 91 8.09 -1.34 12.16
CA THR A 91 8.41 -1.31 13.58
C THR A 91 7.32 -1.98 14.42
N ALA A 92 6.04 -1.74 14.11
CA ALA A 92 4.93 -2.43 14.74
C ALA A 92 5.01 -3.93 14.47
N LEU A 93 5.17 -4.34 13.21
CA LEU A 93 5.37 -5.74 12.84
C LEU A 93 6.48 -6.42 13.64
N ALA A 94 7.61 -5.75 13.84
CA ALA A 94 8.71 -6.29 14.63
C ALA A 94 8.32 -6.51 16.11
N ARG A 95 7.56 -5.57 16.72
CA ARG A 95 7.23 -5.56 18.15
C ARG A 95 5.98 -6.35 18.55
N ILE A 96 4.97 -6.43 17.69
CA ILE A 96 3.70 -7.11 17.98
C ILE A 96 3.51 -8.36 17.09
N PRO A 97 2.63 -9.29 17.47
CA PRO A 97 2.19 -10.39 16.61
C PRO A 97 1.72 -9.89 15.23
N ILE A 98 2.05 -10.65 14.17
CA ILE A 98 1.71 -10.29 12.78
C ILE A 98 0.20 -10.09 12.62
N GLY A 99 -0.61 -10.95 13.26
CA GLY A 99 -2.06 -10.83 13.24
C GLY A 99 -2.55 -9.46 13.73
N GLN A 100 -2.05 -8.99 14.88
CA GLN A 100 -2.43 -7.69 15.43
C GLN A 100 -1.98 -6.52 14.55
N ALA A 101 -0.79 -6.61 13.94
CA ALA A 101 -0.30 -5.58 13.01
C ALA A 101 -1.18 -5.50 11.74
N VAL A 102 -1.59 -6.64 11.20
CA VAL A 102 -2.45 -6.71 10.01
C VAL A 102 -3.87 -6.25 10.34
N THR A 103 -4.43 -6.64 11.49
CA THR A 103 -5.74 -6.13 11.96
C THR A 103 -5.73 -4.62 12.11
N LEU A 104 -4.66 -4.04 12.69
CA LEU A 104 -4.52 -2.59 12.76
C LEU A 104 -4.49 -1.97 11.35
N GLN A 105 -3.84 -2.61 10.39
CA GLN A 105 -3.84 -2.15 9.00
C GLN A 105 -5.23 -2.22 8.35
N TYR A 106 -6.08 -3.19 8.71
CA TYR A 106 -7.47 -3.27 8.22
C TYR A 106 -8.36 -2.14 8.74
N THR A 107 -7.94 -1.38 9.75
CA THR A 107 -8.62 -0.14 10.16
C THR A 107 -8.30 1.05 9.25
N ALA A 108 -7.36 0.93 8.30
CA ALA A 108 -7.00 2.01 7.38
C ALA A 108 -8.19 2.63 6.63
N PRO A 109 -9.20 1.88 6.12
CA PRO A 109 -10.37 2.44 5.46
C PRO A 109 -11.17 3.38 6.37
N LEU A 110 -11.19 3.16 7.69
CA LEU A 110 -11.84 4.05 8.65
C LEU A 110 -11.12 5.40 8.72
N PHE A 111 -9.80 5.38 8.81
CA PHE A 111 -9.00 6.60 8.76
C PHE A 111 -9.12 7.29 7.40
N VAL A 112 -9.16 6.55 6.30
CA VAL A 112 -9.39 7.11 4.96
C VAL A 112 -10.76 7.79 4.88
N ALA A 113 -11.83 7.15 5.35
CA ALA A 113 -13.17 7.75 5.38
C ALA A 113 -13.19 9.03 6.23
N LEU A 114 -12.59 9.00 7.42
CA LEU A 114 -12.52 10.16 8.32
C LEU A 114 -11.71 11.32 7.73
N LEU A 115 -10.56 11.03 7.11
CA LEU A 115 -9.69 12.05 6.53
C LEU A 115 -10.15 12.52 5.14
N SER A 116 -10.92 11.72 4.39
CA SER A 116 -11.37 12.07 3.03
C SER A 116 -12.14 13.39 3.01
N GLY A 117 -13.02 13.62 3.99
CA GLY A 117 -13.76 14.88 4.10
C GLY A 117 -12.87 16.11 4.28
N LYS A 118 -11.72 15.98 4.97
CA LYS A 118 -10.79 17.09 5.22
C LYS A 118 -9.74 17.26 4.12
N VAL A 119 -9.27 16.16 3.52
CA VAL A 119 -8.16 16.16 2.54
C VAL A 119 -8.66 16.26 1.10
N LEU A 120 -9.79 15.61 0.79
CA LEU A 120 -10.36 15.53 -0.56
C LEU A 120 -11.61 16.41 -0.73
N ALA A 121 -12.14 16.99 0.36
CA ALA A 121 -13.38 17.77 0.39
C ALA A 121 -14.62 17.01 -0.11
N GLU A 122 -14.58 15.67 -0.13
CA GLU A 122 -15.72 14.83 -0.45
C GLU A 122 -16.65 14.71 0.75
N ARG A 123 -17.96 14.87 0.52
CA ARG A 123 -18.97 14.71 1.58
C ARG A 123 -19.12 13.23 1.91
N VAL A 124 -18.63 12.82 3.07
CA VAL A 124 -18.88 11.48 3.61
C VAL A 124 -20.37 11.36 3.93
N SER A 125 -21.08 10.53 3.16
CA SER A 125 -22.49 10.22 3.40
C SER A 125 -22.68 9.57 4.78
N ALA A 126 -23.79 9.88 5.46
CA ALA A 126 -24.12 9.29 6.76
C ALA A 126 -24.15 7.75 6.75
N GLY A 127 -24.48 7.14 5.59
CA GLY A 127 -24.42 5.69 5.41
C GLY A 127 -22.99 5.13 5.47
N VAL A 128 -22.01 5.85 4.92
CA VAL A 128 -20.59 5.46 5.01
C VAL A 128 -20.10 5.57 6.45
N ALA A 129 -20.54 6.61 7.20
CA ALA A 129 -20.20 6.75 8.60
C ALA A 129 -20.75 5.58 9.45
N LEU A 130 -21.99 5.15 9.20
CA LEU A 130 -22.59 3.98 9.85
C LEU A 130 -21.81 2.70 9.53
N LEU A 131 -21.46 2.47 8.26
CA LEU A 131 -20.66 1.31 7.84
C LEU A 131 -19.28 1.28 8.50
N VAL A 132 -18.65 2.45 8.63
CA VAL A 132 -17.36 2.62 9.30
C VAL A 132 -17.46 2.27 10.79
N ILE A 133 -18.54 2.70 11.48
CA ILE A 133 -18.78 2.33 12.89
C ILE A 133 -19.02 0.82 13.01
N THR A 134 -19.83 0.22 12.13
CA THR A 134 -20.08 -1.23 12.17
C THR A 134 -18.83 -2.04 11.86
N ALA A 135 -17.96 -1.56 10.96
CA ALA A 135 -16.69 -2.21 10.63
C ALA A 135 -15.66 -2.10 11.76
N PHE A 136 -15.80 -1.12 12.66
CA PHE A 136 -14.94 -0.98 13.85
C PHE A 136 -15.46 -1.82 15.03
N ALA A 137 -16.75 -2.13 15.06
CA ALA A 137 -17.40 -2.92 16.11
C ALA A 137 -17.25 -4.44 15.92
N GLY A 138 -16.97 -4.90 14.69
CA GLY A 138 -16.69 -6.31 14.37
C GLY A 138 -15.21 -6.62 14.36
#